data_AF-A0A9E5SJ77-F1
#
_entry.id   AF-A0A9E5SJ77-F1
#
_cell.length_a   1.000
_cell.length_b   1.000
_cell.length_c   1.000
_cell.angle_alpha   90.00
_cell.angle_beta   90.00
_cell.angle_gamma   90.00
#
_symmetry.space_group_name_H-M   'P 1'
#
loop_
_entity.id
_entity.type
_entity.pdbx_description
1 polymer ?
#
loop_
_entity_poly.entity_id
_entity_poly.type
_entity_poly.pdbx_seq_one_letter_code
_entity_poly.pdbx_strand_id
1 'polypeptide(L)'
;MRKIVSTNIEDTTAERHFYTVKDHEDEYVWENYYAKKVEPLMNCVITKILSACSSALLQNHSTIITPAIKEKLAYIMIYQLLRGKQSRDFTRQKYNESLPGVVEKAREIFGPLDTEHENVLEVYRNDENKYKLVAMEATIKSDKNKRIVSVLIQRSFIVYKIIGDKEFVASDNPVIFVNASTLDATPFRHGLAQQSTVVLYPLSPKVLIAAYHPEFFMGGTVDYDGKYVLLDSNIKSGFIENHNKMQYEQCFDQVFARTKGSLEDI
;
A
#
# COMPACT_ATOMS: atom_id res chain seq x y z
N MET A 1 9.18 -17.83 11.25
CA MET A 1 9.43 -18.57 10.00
C MET A 1 8.32 -18.16 9.04
N ARG A 2 8.65 -17.46 7.95
CA ARG A 2 7.68 -16.89 7.00
C ARG A 2 6.96 -18.01 6.25
N LYS A 3 5.65 -17.87 6.02
CA LYS A 3 4.84 -18.90 5.35
C LYS A 3 4.73 -18.61 3.85
N ILE A 4 5.04 -19.62 3.06
CA ILE A 4 4.96 -19.57 1.60
C ILE A 4 3.63 -20.22 1.17
N VAL A 5 2.79 -19.49 0.44
CA VAL A 5 1.45 -19.97 0.04
C VAL A 5 1.28 -19.88 -1.48
N SER A 6 1.00 -21.02 -2.12
CA SER A 6 0.53 -21.09 -3.50
C SER A 6 -1.00 -21.00 -3.52
N THR A 7 -1.60 -19.94 -4.04
CA THR A 7 -3.04 -19.67 -3.87
C THR A 7 -3.90 -19.95 -5.12
N ASN A 8 -4.96 -20.75 -4.95
CA ASN A 8 -6.29 -20.54 -5.55
C ASN A 8 -7.15 -19.92 -4.43
N ILE A 9 -7.66 -18.71 -4.62
CA ILE A 9 -8.01 -17.76 -3.54
C ILE A 9 -9.38 -18.07 -2.90
N GLU A 10 -9.41 -18.37 -1.60
CA GLU A 10 -10.62 -18.22 -0.73
C GLU A 10 -10.34 -17.49 0.61
N ASP A 11 -9.08 -17.25 1.01
CA ASP A 11 -8.77 -16.54 2.25
C ASP A 11 -8.18 -15.15 1.96
N THR A 12 -8.96 -14.11 2.23
CA THR A 12 -8.51 -12.71 2.17
C THR A 12 -7.47 -12.44 3.25
N THR A 13 -6.30 -11.99 2.81
CA THR A 13 -5.02 -11.76 3.50
C THR A 13 -5.01 -10.66 4.58
N ALA A 14 -6.17 -10.25 5.06
CA ALA A 14 -6.28 -9.32 6.18
C ALA A 14 -6.42 -10.11 7.47
N GLU A 15 -5.68 -9.71 8.50
CA GLU A 15 -5.94 -10.17 9.86
C GLU A 15 -7.41 -9.91 10.20
N ARG A 16 -8.20 -10.98 10.31
CA ARG A 16 -9.64 -10.88 10.57
C ARG A 16 -9.85 -10.19 11.92
N HIS A 17 -10.80 -9.26 11.96
CA HIS A 17 -11.16 -8.50 13.16
C HIS A 17 -10.09 -7.55 13.70
N PHE A 18 -9.05 -7.22 12.91
CA PHE A 18 -8.02 -6.31 13.38
C PHE A 18 -8.59 -4.92 13.73
N TYR A 19 -9.46 -4.37 12.89
CA TYR A 19 -10.02 -3.03 13.09
C TYR A 19 -11.29 -3.02 13.93
N THR A 20 -11.72 -4.18 14.44
CA THR A 20 -12.91 -4.30 15.27
C THR A 20 -12.73 -3.45 16.52
N VAL A 21 -13.71 -2.57 16.73
CA VAL A 21 -13.77 -1.62 17.86
C VAL A 21 -14.88 -2.11 18.77
N LYS A 22 -14.51 -2.82 19.83
CA LYS A 22 -15.51 -3.31 20.80
C LYS A 22 -16.18 -2.10 21.45
N ASP A 23 -17.49 -2.19 21.71
CA ASP A 23 -18.27 -1.11 22.33
C ASP A 23 -18.49 0.15 21.47
N HIS A 24 -18.35 0.04 20.14
CA HIS A 24 -18.79 1.05 19.17
C HIS A 24 -20.16 0.66 18.57
N GLU A 25 -21.00 1.64 18.21
CA GLU A 25 -22.34 1.38 17.63
C GLU A 25 -22.31 0.46 16.41
N ASP A 26 -21.24 0.56 15.61
CA ASP A 26 -20.86 -0.40 14.59
C ASP A 26 -19.47 -0.97 14.93
N GLU A 27 -19.43 -2.14 15.57
CA GLU A 27 -18.18 -2.80 15.99
C GLU A 27 -17.22 -3.07 14.82
N TYR A 28 -17.77 -3.20 13.61
CA TYR A 28 -17.05 -3.48 12.37
C TYR A 28 -16.95 -2.25 11.47
N VAL A 29 -17.05 -1.04 12.02
CA VAL A 29 -17.09 0.23 11.25
C VAL A 29 -16.00 0.32 10.17
N TRP A 30 -14.78 -0.10 10.49
CA TRP A 30 -13.63 -0.02 9.58
C TRP A 30 -13.56 -1.19 8.61
N GLU A 31 -13.86 -2.42 9.05
CA GLU A 31 -14.03 -3.56 8.15
C GLU A 31 -15.14 -3.29 7.12
N ASN A 32 -16.28 -2.76 7.57
CA ASN A 32 -17.39 -2.32 6.74
C ASN A 32 -16.96 -1.22 5.77
N TYR A 33 -16.15 -0.26 6.20
CA TYR A 33 -15.59 0.76 5.31
C TYR A 33 -14.75 0.13 4.19
N TYR A 34 -13.83 -0.78 4.51
CA TYR A 34 -13.02 -1.47 3.50
C TYR A 34 -13.90 -2.29 2.55
N ALA A 35 -14.79 -3.12 3.08
CA ALA A 35 -15.65 -4.00 2.29
C ALA A 35 -16.62 -3.24 1.39
N LYS A 36 -17.16 -2.10 1.84
CA LYS A 36 -18.17 -1.33 1.09
C LYS A 36 -17.58 -0.26 0.18
N LYS A 37 -16.37 0.25 0.46
CA LYS A 37 -15.77 1.39 -0.25
C LYS A 37 -14.46 1.06 -0.95
N VAL A 38 -13.51 0.43 -0.26
CA VAL A 38 -12.14 0.23 -0.76
C VAL A 38 -12.05 -1.00 -1.67
N GLU A 39 -12.54 -2.15 -1.22
CA GLU A 39 -12.44 -3.41 -1.95
C GLU A 39 -13.21 -3.40 -3.28
N PRO A 40 -14.43 -2.84 -3.37
CA PRO A 40 -15.13 -2.69 -4.65
C PRO A 40 -14.41 -1.74 -5.63
N LEU A 41 -13.85 -0.64 -5.12
CA LEU A 41 -13.05 0.30 -5.91
C LEU A 41 -11.81 -0.40 -6.46
N MET A 42 -11.11 -1.13 -5.59
CA MET A 42 -9.92 -1.90 -5.94
C MET A 42 -10.22 -2.94 -7.01
N ASN A 43 -11.26 -3.76 -6.81
CA ASN A 43 -11.66 -4.76 -7.81
C ASN A 43 -11.99 -4.09 -9.15
N CYS A 44 -12.81 -3.03 -9.16
CA CYS A 44 -13.18 -2.32 -10.38
C CYS A 44 -11.96 -1.78 -11.15
N VAL A 45 -11.01 -1.16 -10.47
CA VAL A 45 -9.81 -0.57 -11.09
C VAL A 45 -8.83 -1.64 -11.56
N ILE A 46 -8.51 -2.62 -10.72
CA ILE A 46 -7.57 -3.69 -11.05
C ILE A 46 -8.12 -4.52 -12.21
N THR A 47 -9.40 -4.91 -12.18
CA THR A 47 -10.04 -5.66 -13.27
C THR A 47 -9.98 -4.90 -14.60
N LYS A 48 -10.19 -3.58 -14.58
CA LYS A 48 -10.05 -2.75 -15.80
C LYS A 48 -8.62 -2.76 -16.35
N ILE A 49 -7.61 -2.58 -15.50
CA ILE A 49 -6.21 -2.60 -15.91
C ILE A 49 -5.83 -3.99 -16.45
N LEU A 50 -6.17 -5.05 -15.74
CA LEU A 50 -5.85 -6.42 -16.14
C LEU A 50 -6.57 -6.83 -17.44
N SER A 51 -7.83 -6.43 -17.61
CA SER A 51 -8.59 -6.65 -18.84
C SER A 51 -8.02 -5.90 -20.04
N ALA A 52 -7.47 -4.69 -19.83
CA ALA A 52 -6.78 -3.98 -20.90
C ALA A 52 -5.46 -4.70 -21.25
N CYS A 53 -4.70 -5.11 -20.23
CA CYS A 53 -3.45 -5.86 -20.38
C CYS A 53 -3.63 -7.22 -21.05
N SER A 54 -4.80 -7.87 -20.96
CA SER A 54 -5.03 -9.20 -21.56
C SER A 54 -5.41 -9.15 -23.04
N SER A 55 -5.70 -7.97 -23.60
CA SER A 55 -6.05 -7.83 -25.01
C SER A 55 -4.90 -8.25 -25.93
N ALA A 56 -5.17 -9.18 -26.86
CA ALA A 56 -4.20 -9.63 -27.86
C ALA A 56 -3.81 -8.55 -28.89
N LEU A 57 -4.63 -7.49 -28.99
CA LEU A 57 -4.40 -6.35 -29.90
C LEU A 57 -3.60 -5.22 -29.25
N LEU A 58 -3.31 -5.33 -27.95
CA LEU A 58 -2.60 -4.30 -27.22
C LEU A 58 -1.15 -4.21 -27.68
N GLN A 59 -0.77 -3.07 -28.25
CA GLN A 59 0.60 -2.81 -28.67
C GLN A 59 1.46 -2.34 -27.49
N ASN A 60 2.76 -2.61 -27.55
CA ASN A 60 3.71 -2.07 -26.57
C ASN A 60 3.63 -0.54 -26.56
N HIS A 61 3.79 0.08 -25.39
CA HIS A 61 3.64 1.53 -25.15
C HIS A 61 2.23 2.09 -25.34
N SER A 62 1.19 1.25 -25.45
CA SER A 62 -0.20 1.72 -25.43
C SER A 62 -0.57 2.31 -24.07
N THR A 63 -1.40 3.36 -24.06
CA THR A 63 -1.93 3.95 -22.83
C THR A 63 -3.02 3.06 -22.23
N ILE A 64 -2.83 2.62 -20.99
CA ILE A 64 -3.82 1.83 -20.22
C ILE A 64 -4.38 2.62 -19.05
N ILE A 65 -3.53 3.41 -18.38
CA ILE A 65 -3.95 4.19 -17.22
C ILE A 65 -4.32 5.59 -17.69
N THR A 66 -5.62 5.88 -17.65
CA THR A 66 -6.13 7.25 -17.82
C THR A 66 -5.96 8.05 -16.52
N PRO A 67 -6.03 9.40 -16.54
CA PRO A 67 -5.95 10.20 -15.32
C PRO A 67 -6.94 9.77 -14.22
N ALA A 68 -8.18 9.42 -14.62
CA ALA A 68 -9.20 8.94 -13.69
C ALA A 68 -8.89 7.56 -13.09
N ILE A 69 -8.23 6.67 -13.84
CA ILE A 69 -7.74 5.38 -13.33
C ILE A 69 -6.54 5.62 -12.40
N LYS A 70 -5.63 6.52 -12.78
CA LYS A 70 -4.43 6.86 -12.03
C LYS A 70 -4.76 7.38 -10.63
N GLU A 71 -5.70 8.30 -10.52
CA GLU A 71 -6.16 8.84 -9.24
C GLU A 71 -6.70 7.72 -8.33
N LYS A 72 -7.60 6.88 -8.85
CA LYS A 72 -8.18 5.77 -8.08
C LYS A 72 -7.12 4.74 -7.68
N LEU A 73 -6.19 4.44 -8.58
CA LEU A 73 -5.08 3.52 -8.33
C LEU A 73 -4.14 4.06 -7.24
N ALA A 74 -3.87 5.36 -7.23
CA ALA A 74 -3.09 6.00 -6.16
C ALA A 74 -3.78 5.85 -4.79
N TYR A 75 -5.10 6.07 -4.70
CA TYR A 75 -5.85 5.79 -3.47
C TYR A 75 -5.76 4.32 -3.06
N ILE A 76 -5.93 3.39 -4.00
CA ILE A 76 -5.83 1.94 -3.73
C ILE A 76 -4.44 1.61 -3.17
N MET A 77 -3.37 2.10 -3.79
CA MET A 77 -1.99 1.85 -3.34
C MET A 77 -1.75 2.36 -1.92
N ILE A 78 -2.26 3.55 -1.59
CA ILE A 78 -2.15 4.11 -0.23
C ILE A 78 -2.98 3.29 0.76
N TYR A 79 -4.22 2.90 0.43
CA TYR A 79 -5.01 2.04 1.32
C TYR A 79 -4.36 0.67 1.56
N GLN A 80 -3.77 0.06 0.52
CA GLN A 80 -3.04 -1.20 0.66
C GLN A 80 -1.79 -1.04 1.54
N LEU A 81 -1.03 0.05 1.36
CA LEU A 81 0.10 0.38 2.24
C LEU A 81 -0.35 0.49 3.69
N LEU A 82 -1.40 1.27 3.97
CA LEU A 82 -1.89 1.56 5.32
C LEU A 82 -2.47 0.33 6.03
N ARG A 83 -2.95 -0.67 5.28
CA ARG A 83 -3.42 -1.96 5.82
C ARG A 83 -2.26 -2.83 6.34
N GLY A 84 -1.07 -2.65 5.79
CA GLY A 84 0.11 -3.43 6.14
C GLY A 84 0.51 -3.33 7.61
N LYS A 85 1.01 -4.41 8.19
CA LYS A 85 1.34 -4.44 9.64
C LYS A 85 2.37 -3.39 10.04
N GLN A 86 3.38 -3.18 9.20
CA GLN A 86 4.41 -2.17 9.46
C GLN A 86 3.81 -0.76 9.56
N SER A 87 2.83 -0.43 8.71
CA SER A 87 2.10 0.84 8.76
C SER A 87 1.30 1.00 10.04
N ARG A 88 0.70 -0.09 10.52
CA ARG A 88 -0.04 -0.12 11.79
C ARG A 88 0.87 0.09 12.98
N ASP A 89 2.03 -0.58 13.01
CA ASP A 89 3.01 -0.44 14.08
C ASP A 89 3.59 0.99 14.10
N PHE A 90 3.90 1.56 12.92
CA PHE A 90 4.33 2.95 12.77
C PHE A 90 3.26 3.95 13.25
N THR A 91 1.99 3.72 12.89
CA THR A 91 0.88 4.57 13.30
C THR A 91 0.69 4.55 14.83
N ARG A 92 0.82 3.37 15.45
CA ARG A 92 0.78 3.24 16.91
C ARG A 92 1.92 4.00 17.58
N GLN A 93 3.13 3.88 17.05
CA GLN A 93 4.27 4.63 17.56
C GLN A 93 4.00 6.14 17.51
N LYS A 94 3.50 6.66 16.37
CA LYS A 94 3.18 8.08 16.22
C LYS A 94 2.03 8.54 17.11
N TYR A 95 1.04 7.70 17.34
CA TYR A 95 -0.03 7.96 18.29
C TYR A 95 0.53 8.15 19.70
N ASN A 96 1.34 7.20 20.17
CA ASN A 96 1.97 7.26 21.50
C ASN A 96 2.90 8.46 21.66
N GLU A 97 3.67 8.82 20.63
CA GLU A 97 4.53 10.02 20.64
C GLU A 97 3.72 11.32 20.71
N SER A 98 2.54 11.37 20.09
CA SER A 98 1.71 12.58 20.01
C SER A 98 0.79 12.76 21.22
N LEU A 99 0.44 11.67 21.90
CA LEU A 99 -0.54 11.61 22.98
C LEU A 99 -0.25 12.58 24.15
N PRO A 100 1.00 12.73 24.64
CA PRO A 100 1.30 13.69 25.70
C PRO A 100 0.95 15.12 25.31
N GLY A 101 1.30 15.54 24.09
CA GLY A 101 1.01 16.90 23.61
C GLY A 101 -0.48 17.16 23.38
N VAL A 102 -1.26 16.12 23.04
CA VAL A 102 -2.73 16.23 22.96
C VAL A 102 -3.33 16.43 24.35
N VAL A 103 -2.82 15.73 25.37
CA VAL A 103 -3.31 15.86 26.74
C VAL A 103 -2.98 17.23 27.33
N GLU A 104 -1.76 17.73 27.12
CA GLU A 104 -1.40 19.08 27.56
C GLU A 104 -2.28 20.14 26.89
N LYS A 105 -2.55 20.02 25.58
CA LYS A 105 -3.52 20.90 24.91
C LYS A 105 -4.94 20.80 25.47
N ALA A 106 -5.38 19.60 25.84
CA ALA A 106 -6.69 19.43 26.47
C ALA A 106 -6.73 20.17 27.82
N ARG A 107 -5.68 20.06 28.65
CA ARG A 107 -5.55 20.81 29.91
C ARG A 107 -5.52 22.32 29.70
N GLU A 108 -4.86 22.81 28.65
CA GLU A 108 -4.86 24.23 28.30
C GLU A 108 -6.27 24.74 27.92
N ILE A 109 -7.05 23.94 27.18
CA ILE A 109 -8.39 24.33 26.69
C ILE A 109 -9.44 24.24 27.79
N PHE A 110 -9.41 23.16 28.57
CA PHE A 110 -10.44 22.87 29.57
C PHE A 110 -10.10 23.40 30.97
N GLY A 111 -8.88 23.86 31.20
CA GLY A 111 -8.41 24.35 32.49
C GLY A 111 -7.94 23.23 33.42
N PRO A 112 -7.79 23.51 34.73
CA PRO A 112 -7.42 22.50 35.71
C PRO A 112 -8.49 21.40 35.73
N LEU A 113 -8.08 20.20 35.37
CA LEU A 113 -8.95 19.03 35.36
C LEU A 113 -9.08 18.48 36.78
N ASP A 114 -10.30 18.17 37.20
CA ASP A 114 -10.52 17.47 38.46
C ASP A 114 -10.14 15.97 38.33
N THR A 115 -10.19 15.25 39.46
CA THR A 115 -9.83 13.83 39.52
C THR A 115 -10.66 12.94 38.57
N GLU A 116 -11.92 13.30 38.30
CA GLU A 116 -12.80 12.53 37.43
C GLU A 116 -12.37 12.69 35.97
N HIS A 117 -12.12 13.92 35.53
CA HIS A 117 -11.62 14.21 34.19
C HIS A 117 -10.24 13.60 33.93
N GLU A 118 -9.39 13.56 34.96
CA GLU A 118 -8.05 12.94 34.86
C GLU A 118 -8.11 11.42 34.71
N ASN A 119 -9.05 10.77 35.40
CA ASN A 119 -9.32 9.36 35.19
C ASN A 119 -9.85 9.08 33.77
N VAL A 120 -10.72 9.94 33.23
CA VAL A 120 -11.21 9.80 31.85
C VAL A 120 -10.07 9.90 30.83
N LEU A 121 -9.14 10.85 31.02
CA LEU A 121 -7.97 10.98 30.16
C LEU A 121 -7.03 9.77 30.24
N GLU A 122 -6.78 9.24 31.44
CA GLU A 122 -5.93 8.05 31.60
C GLU A 122 -6.58 6.79 31.01
N VAL A 123 -7.90 6.62 31.13
CA VAL A 123 -8.62 5.55 30.43
C VAL A 123 -8.50 5.73 28.92
N TYR A 124 -8.73 6.95 28.41
CA TYR A 124 -8.62 7.24 26.98
C TYR A 124 -7.22 6.95 26.42
N ARG A 125 -6.15 7.24 27.18
CA ARG A 125 -4.77 6.97 26.77
C ARG A 125 -4.50 5.48 26.54
N ASN A 126 -5.12 4.62 27.35
CA ASN A 126 -4.88 3.18 27.37
C ASN A 126 -5.96 2.38 26.62
N ASP A 127 -6.99 3.05 26.09
CA ASP A 127 -8.09 2.41 25.37
C ASP A 127 -7.70 2.10 23.91
N GLU A 128 -7.53 0.80 23.66
CA GLU A 128 -7.22 0.23 22.35
C GLU A 128 -8.31 0.53 21.29
N ASN A 129 -9.58 0.57 21.68
CA ASN A 129 -10.69 0.90 20.79
C ASN A 129 -10.63 2.37 20.36
N LYS A 130 -10.30 3.28 21.30
CA LYS A 130 -10.09 4.71 20.97
C LYS A 130 -8.90 4.92 20.05
N TYR A 131 -7.79 4.23 20.30
CA TYR A 131 -6.65 4.24 19.38
C TYR A 131 -7.09 3.85 17.95
N LYS A 132 -7.79 2.72 17.78
CA LYS A 132 -8.23 2.26 16.46
C LYS A 132 -9.13 3.27 15.76
N LEU A 133 -10.09 3.87 16.46
CA LEU A 133 -10.97 4.91 15.92
C LEU A 133 -10.18 6.13 15.44
N VAL A 134 -9.36 6.70 16.32
CA VAL A 134 -8.59 7.93 16.02
C VAL A 134 -7.57 7.68 14.91
N ALA A 135 -6.84 6.57 14.99
CA ALA A 135 -5.85 6.21 13.98
C ALA A 135 -6.52 6.06 12.61
N MET A 136 -7.62 5.31 12.51
CA MET A 136 -8.30 5.10 11.25
C MET A 136 -8.95 6.38 10.71
N GLU A 137 -9.54 7.21 11.58
CA GLU A 137 -10.08 8.50 11.17
C GLU A 137 -8.99 9.43 10.63
N ALA A 138 -7.86 9.53 11.34
CA ALA A 138 -6.69 10.29 10.89
C ALA A 138 -6.10 9.73 9.60
N THR A 139 -6.20 8.43 9.36
CA THR A 139 -5.60 7.75 8.20
C THR A 139 -6.59 7.47 7.08
N ILE A 140 -7.88 7.83 7.20
CA ILE A 140 -8.87 7.72 6.11
C ILE A 140 -9.43 9.10 5.76
N LYS A 141 -9.81 9.89 6.77
CA LYS A 141 -10.55 11.14 6.58
C LYS A 141 -9.68 12.40 6.58
N SER A 142 -8.39 12.30 6.89
CA SER A 142 -7.53 13.49 6.95
C SER A 142 -7.11 14.01 5.58
N ASP A 143 -6.91 15.33 5.48
CA ASP A 143 -6.29 15.96 4.32
C ASP A 143 -4.84 15.50 4.09
N LYS A 144 -4.19 14.90 5.10
CA LYS A 144 -2.85 14.32 4.95
C LYS A 144 -2.84 13.18 3.94
N ASN A 145 -3.90 12.36 3.90
CA ASN A 145 -4.04 11.33 2.87
C ASN A 145 -4.13 11.94 1.48
N LYS A 146 -4.94 12.99 1.31
CA LYS A 146 -5.07 13.68 0.02
C LYS A 146 -3.72 14.21 -0.45
N ARG A 147 -2.89 14.71 0.49
CA ARG A 147 -1.52 15.17 0.18
C ARG A 147 -0.59 14.03 -0.24
N ILE A 148 -0.61 12.90 0.47
CA ILE A 148 0.23 11.75 0.08
C ILE A 148 -0.21 11.20 -1.28
N VAL A 149 -1.52 11.07 -1.49
CA VAL A 149 -2.10 10.66 -2.77
C VAL A 149 -1.75 11.65 -3.87
N SER A 150 -1.79 12.96 -3.62
CA SER A 150 -1.43 13.96 -4.63
C SER A 150 0.04 13.86 -5.06
N VAL A 151 0.95 13.61 -4.10
CA VAL A 151 2.37 13.38 -4.43
C VAL A 151 2.53 12.09 -5.24
N LEU A 152 1.75 11.05 -4.93
CA LEU A 152 1.77 9.81 -5.70
C LEU A 152 1.22 10.03 -7.13
N ILE A 153 0.14 10.77 -7.31
CA ILE A 153 -0.46 11.06 -8.62
C ILE A 153 0.51 11.82 -9.55
N GLN A 154 1.40 12.65 -8.99
CA GLN A 154 2.41 13.39 -9.75
C GLN A 154 3.51 12.48 -10.33
N ARG A 155 3.63 11.23 -9.88
CA ARG A 155 4.61 10.27 -10.38
C ARG A 155 4.18 9.66 -11.72
N SER A 156 5.14 9.26 -12.54
CA SER A 156 4.90 8.54 -13.79
C SER A 156 4.54 7.08 -13.50
N PHE A 157 3.31 6.67 -13.82
CA PHE A 157 2.81 5.33 -13.61
C PHE A 157 3.05 4.48 -14.86
N ILE A 158 3.90 3.47 -14.74
CA ILE A 158 4.19 2.54 -15.83
C ILE A 158 3.61 1.17 -15.49
N VAL A 159 2.88 0.59 -16.45
CA VAL A 159 2.34 -0.78 -16.34
C VAL A 159 3.31 -1.74 -16.99
N TYR A 160 3.99 -2.57 -16.21
CA TYR A 160 4.83 -3.62 -16.74
C TYR A 160 4.06 -4.93 -16.86
N LYS A 161 4.17 -5.61 -18.02
CA LYS A 161 3.67 -6.98 -18.18
C LYS A 161 4.75 -7.93 -18.66
N ILE A 162 4.88 -9.03 -17.95
CA ILE A 162 5.82 -10.09 -18.30
C ILE A 162 5.32 -10.85 -19.54
N ILE A 163 6.22 -11.07 -20.48
CA ILE A 163 6.15 -12.10 -21.52
C ILE A 163 7.19 -13.17 -21.18
N GLY A 164 6.76 -14.43 -21.18
CA GLY A 164 7.57 -15.58 -20.79
C GLY A 164 7.14 -16.15 -19.43
N ASP A 165 7.99 -17.00 -18.87
CA ASP A 165 7.57 -17.94 -17.83
C ASP A 165 7.65 -17.38 -16.40
N LYS A 166 8.51 -16.38 -16.15
CA LYS A 166 8.67 -15.77 -14.82
C LYS A 166 7.41 -15.05 -14.34
N GLU A 167 7.26 -14.91 -13.03
CA GLU A 167 6.10 -14.27 -12.41
C GLU A 167 6.54 -13.25 -11.37
N PHE A 168 5.75 -12.19 -11.20
CA PHE A 168 5.81 -11.34 -10.02
C PHE A 168 5.14 -12.04 -8.85
N VAL A 169 5.74 -11.93 -7.67
CA VAL A 169 5.11 -12.35 -6.42
C VAL A 169 4.53 -11.15 -5.67
N ALA A 170 3.54 -11.40 -4.84
CA ALA A 170 2.98 -10.41 -3.93
C ALA A 170 3.21 -10.86 -2.48
N SER A 171 3.00 -9.97 -1.53
CA SER A 171 3.05 -10.28 -0.10
C SER A 171 1.84 -9.73 0.62
N ASP A 172 1.79 -9.94 1.94
CA ASP A 172 0.84 -9.27 2.83
C ASP A 172 1.05 -7.73 2.91
N ASN A 173 2.17 -7.21 2.40
CA ASN A 173 2.45 -5.79 2.18
C ASN A 173 2.78 -5.56 0.69
N PRO A 174 1.78 -5.62 -0.21
CA PRO A 174 2.05 -5.70 -1.65
C PRO A 174 2.59 -4.40 -2.26
N VAL A 175 2.35 -3.25 -1.63
CA VAL A 175 2.83 -1.94 -2.12
C VAL A 175 4.13 -1.59 -1.44
N ILE A 176 5.19 -1.47 -2.23
CA ILE A 176 6.56 -1.40 -1.72
C ILE A 176 7.22 -0.10 -2.15
N PHE A 177 7.96 0.54 -1.24
CA PHE A 177 8.67 1.79 -1.47
C PHE A 177 10.15 1.48 -1.48
N VAL A 178 10.76 1.56 -2.66
CA VAL A 178 12.17 1.18 -2.86
C VAL A 178 12.99 2.39 -3.25
N ASN A 179 14.19 2.51 -2.67
CA ASN A 179 15.21 3.37 -3.25
C ASN A 179 15.84 2.69 -4.46
N ALA A 180 15.64 3.24 -5.66
CA ALA A 180 16.08 2.60 -6.90
C ALA A 180 17.60 2.47 -7.05
N SER A 181 18.39 3.24 -6.29
CA SER A 181 19.86 3.16 -6.32
C SER A 181 20.39 2.08 -5.39
N THR A 182 19.81 1.93 -4.20
CA THR A 182 20.28 0.97 -3.18
C THR A 182 19.48 -0.31 -3.12
N LEU A 183 18.35 -0.37 -3.83
CA LEU A 183 17.32 -1.43 -3.76
C LEU A 183 16.81 -1.67 -2.33
N ASP A 184 16.91 -0.65 -1.49
CA ASP A 184 16.43 -0.72 -0.11
C ASP A 184 14.92 -0.49 -0.08
N ALA A 185 14.19 -1.55 0.25
CA ALA A 185 12.74 -1.56 0.41
C ALA A 185 12.30 -1.48 1.88
N THR A 186 13.18 -1.04 2.80
CA THR A 186 12.83 -0.88 4.22
C THR A 186 11.63 0.06 4.35
N PRO A 187 10.52 -0.40 4.97
CA PRO A 187 9.31 0.40 5.12
C PRO A 187 9.57 1.76 5.79
N PHE A 188 8.96 2.81 5.26
CA PHE A 188 9.05 4.19 5.77
C PHE A 188 10.45 4.83 5.81
N ARG A 189 11.49 4.16 5.33
CA ARG A 189 12.86 4.70 5.29
C ARG A 189 13.04 5.74 4.18
N HIS A 190 12.32 5.57 3.07
CA HIS A 190 12.40 6.42 1.90
C HIS A 190 11.08 7.17 1.68
N GLY A 191 11.16 8.49 1.62
CA GLY A 191 9.98 9.34 1.51
C GLY A 191 9.46 9.42 0.08
N LEU A 192 8.13 9.41 -0.11
CA LEU A 192 7.50 9.46 -1.43
C LEU A 192 7.91 10.68 -2.29
N ALA A 193 8.33 11.78 -1.67
CA ALA A 193 8.79 12.98 -2.39
C ALA A 193 10.22 12.84 -2.94
N GLN A 194 10.99 11.84 -2.52
CA GLN A 194 12.37 11.66 -2.98
C GLN A 194 12.40 11.13 -4.42
N GLN A 195 13.30 11.70 -5.23
CA GLN A 195 13.47 11.33 -6.63
C GLN A 195 13.89 9.87 -6.81
N SER A 196 14.71 9.34 -5.90
CA SER A 196 15.19 7.95 -5.94
C SER A 196 14.15 6.92 -5.50
N THR A 197 13.06 7.35 -4.84
CA THR A 197 12.01 6.42 -4.42
C THR A 197 11.20 5.99 -5.63
N VAL A 198 10.93 4.69 -5.74
CA VAL A 198 10.00 4.10 -6.70
C VAL A 198 8.97 3.31 -5.89
N VAL A 199 7.71 3.42 -6.28
CA VAL A 199 6.64 2.63 -5.66
C VAL A 199 6.28 1.49 -6.59
N LEU A 200 6.34 0.25 -6.12
CA LEU A 200 6.02 -0.94 -6.91
C LEU A 200 4.79 -1.64 -6.31
N TYR A 201 3.87 -2.08 -7.17
CA TYR A 201 2.64 -2.76 -6.74
C TYR A 201 2.23 -3.85 -7.75
N PRO A 202 2.45 -5.14 -7.44
CA PRO A 202 2.05 -6.24 -8.31
C PRO A 202 0.52 -6.40 -8.27
N LEU A 203 -0.12 -6.30 -9.44
CA LEU A 203 -1.57 -6.47 -9.59
C LEU A 203 -1.94 -7.91 -9.91
N SER A 204 -1.03 -8.64 -10.56
CA SER A 204 -1.16 -10.06 -10.86
C SER A 204 0.23 -10.66 -11.08
N PRO A 205 0.36 -12.00 -11.17
CA PRO A 205 1.63 -12.66 -11.44
C PRO A 205 2.34 -12.21 -12.72
N LYS A 206 1.62 -11.57 -13.66
CA LYS A 206 2.19 -11.07 -14.91
C LYS A 206 2.13 -9.55 -15.06
N VAL A 207 1.54 -8.81 -14.11
CA VAL A 207 1.35 -7.36 -14.25
C VAL A 207 1.77 -6.62 -12.98
N LEU A 208 2.68 -5.66 -13.13
CA LEU A 208 3.22 -4.81 -12.08
C LEU A 208 2.98 -3.33 -12.42
N ILE A 209 2.59 -2.53 -11.44
CA ILE A 209 2.63 -1.07 -11.53
C ILE A 209 3.91 -0.56 -10.90
N ALA A 210 4.56 0.38 -11.57
CA ALA A 210 5.68 1.12 -11.02
C ALA A 210 5.41 2.63 -11.13
N ALA A 211 5.57 3.36 -10.02
CA ALA A 211 5.41 4.81 -9.97
C ALA A 211 6.76 5.49 -9.73
N TYR A 212 7.26 6.15 -10.78
CA TYR A 212 8.56 6.82 -10.80
C TYR A 212 8.42 8.32 -10.57
N HIS A 213 9.42 8.94 -9.93
CA HIS A 213 9.47 10.40 -9.88
C HIS A 213 9.59 10.95 -11.33
N PRO A 214 8.97 12.10 -11.67
CA PRO A 214 9.06 12.66 -13.02
C PRO A 214 10.51 12.82 -13.51
N GLU A 215 11.40 13.34 -12.66
CA GLU A 215 12.83 13.48 -12.93
C GLU A 215 13.64 12.17 -12.93
N PHE A 216 13.00 11.01 -12.72
CA PHE A 216 13.70 9.73 -12.73
C PHE A 216 14.23 9.43 -14.14
N PHE A 217 15.48 8.95 -14.23
CA PHE A 217 16.22 8.81 -15.49
C PHE A 217 16.20 10.08 -16.37
N MET A 218 16.51 11.24 -15.77
CA MET A 218 16.54 12.54 -16.46
C MET A 218 15.24 12.85 -17.22
N GLY A 219 14.08 12.51 -16.63
CA GLY A 219 12.78 12.73 -17.26
C GLY A 219 12.28 11.59 -18.15
N GLY A 220 13.10 10.57 -18.42
CA GLY A 220 12.79 9.52 -19.39
C GLY A 220 11.56 8.67 -19.08
N THR A 221 11.03 8.72 -17.85
CA THR A 221 9.81 8.00 -17.45
C THR A 221 8.51 8.77 -17.74
N VAL A 222 8.58 10.09 -17.97
CA VAL A 222 7.38 10.93 -18.19
C VAL A 222 6.65 10.52 -19.47
N ASP A 223 7.39 10.20 -20.53
CA ASP A 223 6.82 9.73 -21.81
C ASP A 223 6.12 8.37 -21.68
N TYR A 224 6.31 7.68 -20.56
CA TYR A 224 5.73 6.38 -20.25
C TYR A 224 4.58 6.47 -19.24
N ASP A 225 4.22 7.67 -18.77
CA ASP A 225 3.12 7.82 -17.84
C ASP A 225 1.81 7.28 -18.42
N GLY A 226 1.20 6.38 -17.65
CA GLY A 226 0.04 5.60 -17.98
C GLY A 226 0.21 4.55 -19.08
N LYS A 227 1.42 4.36 -19.59
CA LYS A 227 1.70 3.40 -20.67
C LYS A 227 2.03 2.02 -20.14
N TYR A 228 1.76 1.07 -21.01
CA TYR A 228 2.09 -0.34 -20.84
C TYR A 228 3.40 -0.71 -21.52
N VAL A 229 4.24 -1.47 -20.83
CA VAL A 229 5.55 -1.90 -21.31
C VAL A 229 5.68 -3.41 -21.16
N LEU A 230 6.03 -4.06 -22.26
CA LEU A 230 6.37 -5.48 -22.31
C LEU A 230 7.75 -5.73 -21.68
N LEU A 231 7.78 -6.64 -20.73
CA LEU A 231 9.00 -7.16 -20.12
C LEU A 231 9.22 -8.59 -20.58
N ASP A 232 10.19 -8.80 -21.45
CA ASP A 232 10.66 -10.15 -21.77
C ASP A 232 11.40 -10.71 -20.54
N SER A 233 10.90 -11.83 -20.00
CA SER A 233 11.45 -12.44 -18.78
C SER A 233 12.87 -12.97 -18.97
N ASN A 234 13.30 -13.26 -20.19
CA ASN A 234 14.65 -13.75 -20.48
C ASN A 234 15.66 -12.59 -20.52
N ILE A 235 15.21 -11.39 -20.89
CA ILE A 235 16.06 -10.20 -21.01
C ILE A 235 16.06 -9.41 -19.69
N LYS A 236 14.92 -9.34 -19.01
CA LYS A 236 14.71 -8.51 -17.80
C LYS A 236 14.52 -9.35 -16.54
N SER A 237 15.08 -10.56 -16.51
CA SER A 237 14.99 -11.48 -15.36
C SER A 237 15.39 -10.81 -14.04
N GLY A 238 16.53 -10.10 -14.02
CA GLY A 238 17.03 -9.45 -12.81
C GLY A 238 16.09 -8.39 -12.23
N PHE A 239 15.28 -7.71 -13.05
CA PHE A 239 14.27 -6.78 -12.53
C PHE A 239 13.15 -7.53 -11.79
N ILE A 240 12.69 -8.66 -12.36
CA ILE A 240 11.64 -9.49 -11.78
C ILE A 240 12.14 -10.15 -10.48
N GLU A 241 13.34 -10.72 -10.51
CA GLU A 241 13.99 -11.34 -9.35
C GLU A 241 14.20 -10.33 -8.21
N ASN A 242 14.73 -9.15 -8.52
CA ASN A 242 14.91 -8.10 -7.50
C ASN A 242 13.57 -7.67 -6.90
N HIS A 243 12.51 -7.52 -7.71
CA HIS A 243 11.18 -7.22 -7.19
C HIS A 243 10.69 -8.32 -6.24
N ASN A 244 10.81 -9.58 -6.63
CA ASN A 244 10.33 -10.70 -5.84
C ASN A 244 11.11 -10.86 -4.53
N LYS A 245 12.43 -10.69 -4.58
CA LYS A 245 13.28 -10.66 -3.39
C LYS A 245 12.86 -9.55 -2.42
N MET A 246 12.62 -8.34 -2.92
CA MET A 246 12.14 -7.24 -2.06
C MET A 246 10.78 -7.57 -1.44
N GLN A 247 9.84 -8.15 -2.18
CA GLN A 247 8.55 -8.58 -1.64
C GLN A 247 8.72 -9.60 -0.51
N TYR A 248 9.64 -10.55 -0.66
CA TYR A 248 9.95 -11.52 0.38
C TYR A 248 10.65 -10.91 1.59
N GLU A 249 11.59 -9.98 1.38
CA GLU A 249 12.33 -9.35 2.46
C GLU A 249 11.45 -8.47 3.35
N GLN A 250 10.50 -7.75 2.76
CA GLN A 250 9.64 -6.81 3.49
C GLN A 250 8.30 -7.40 3.95
N CYS A 251 7.95 -8.61 3.54
CA CYS A 251 6.72 -9.23 4.00
C CYS A 251 6.74 -9.39 5.53
N PHE A 252 5.56 -9.29 6.13
CA PHE A 252 5.44 -9.52 7.56
C PHE A 252 5.43 -11.02 7.86
N ASP A 253 4.50 -11.76 7.26
CA ASP A 253 4.33 -13.20 7.47
C ASP A 253 4.27 -14.01 6.17
N GLN A 254 3.64 -13.47 5.11
CA GLN A 254 3.26 -14.27 3.93
C GLN A 254 3.70 -13.68 2.59
N VAL A 255 4.15 -14.57 1.71
CA VAL A 255 4.41 -14.30 0.28
C VAL A 255 3.54 -15.22 -0.56
N PHE A 256 2.98 -14.65 -1.63
CA PHE A 256 2.05 -15.28 -2.54
C PHE A 256 2.63 -15.34 -3.94
N ALA A 257 2.63 -16.53 -4.50
CA ALA A 257 2.90 -16.74 -5.91
C ALA A 257 1.87 -17.68 -6.50
N ARG A 258 1.69 -17.59 -7.81
CA ARG A 258 0.81 -18.51 -8.55
C ARG A 258 1.42 -19.91 -8.62
N THR A 259 2.74 -20.00 -8.75
CA THR A 259 3.49 -21.24 -8.90
C THR A 259 4.51 -21.41 -7.79
N LYS A 260 4.77 -22.66 -7.36
CA LYS A 260 5.81 -22.96 -6.37
C LYS A 260 7.22 -22.62 -6.87
N GLY A 261 7.51 -22.86 -8.16
CA GLY A 261 8.82 -22.54 -8.75
C GLY A 261 9.18 -21.04 -8.62
N SER A 262 8.20 -20.14 -8.78
CA SER A 262 8.41 -18.71 -8.58
C SER A 262 8.80 -18.31 -7.14
N LEU A 263 8.61 -19.21 -6.17
CA LEU A 263 8.99 -19.02 -4.76
C LEU A 263 10.34 -19.66 -4.44
N GLU A 264 10.72 -20.71 -5.17
CA GLU A 264 12.03 -21.36 -5.07
C GLU A 264 13.15 -20.49 -5.67
N ASP A 265 12.79 -19.61 -6.61
CA ASP A 265 13.69 -18.68 -7.29
C ASP A 265 13.92 -17.35 -6.52
N ILE A 266 13.38 -17.19 -5.31
CA ILE A 266 13.50 -15.97 -4.46
C ILE A 266 14.63 -16.13 -3.44
#